data_AF-A0A4Y2MIW2-F1
#
_entry.id   AF-A0A4Y2MIW2-F1
#
_cell.length_a   1.000
_cell.length_b   1.000
_cell.length_c   1.000
_cell.angle_alpha   90.00
_cell.angle_beta   90.00
_cell.angle_gamma   90.00
#
_symmetry.space_group_name_H-M   'P 1'
#
loop_
_entity.id
_entity.type
_entity.pdbx_description
1 polymer ?
#
loop_
_entity_poly.entity_id
_entity_poly.type
_entity_poly.pdbx_seq_one_letter_code
_entity_poly.pdbx_strand_id
1 'polypeptide(L)'
;MEVIDEGKSNRHIAVTNMNEHSSRSHSVFLINVKQENLENQKKLSGKLYLVDLAGSEKVSKTGAEGMVLDEAKNINKSLSALGNVISALADGNKSHIPYRDSKLTRILQESLGGNSRTTIIICCSPASYNESETKSTLEFGRRAKTIKNTVTVNEELTAEEWKRRWEKEKEKVAKLKGQLSRAEAELNRWRNGESVPQDEQLLTKDLEASTLSLSDTSSVTNIPATITQVSAEPVGNDERVKFEEERIRLYAQLDEKDDEIDRQSQLIEKLKEQMLEQEEVSCWRDESKQGVGRLTIFVLKKMHL
;
A
#
# COMPACT_ATOMS: atom_id res chain seq x y z
N MET A 1 22.13 5.23 19.59
CA MET A 1 21.67 3.94 20.17
C MET A 1 20.63 4.14 21.27
N GLU A 2 20.59 5.32 21.91
CA GLU A 2 19.65 5.65 22.99
C GLU A 2 18.18 5.32 22.70
N VAL A 3 17.64 5.63 21.53
CA VAL A 3 16.25 5.26 21.14
C VAL A 3 16.00 3.74 21.14
N ILE A 4 17.02 2.94 20.78
CA ILE A 4 16.91 1.47 20.82
C ILE A 4 16.89 0.99 22.27
N ASP A 5 17.71 1.58 23.13
CA ASP A 5 17.79 1.20 24.54
C ASP A 5 16.55 1.67 25.32
N GLU A 6 16.02 2.85 24.99
CA GLU A 6 14.73 3.35 25.48
C GLU A 6 13.58 2.44 25.01
N GLY A 7 13.54 2.05 23.73
CA GLY A 7 12.55 1.12 23.22
C GLY A 7 12.60 -0.25 23.90
N LYS A 8 13.80 -0.75 24.22
CA LYS A 8 13.99 -1.96 25.03
C LYS A 8 13.53 -1.77 26.47
N SER A 9 13.80 -0.60 27.06
CA SER A 9 13.35 -0.26 28.42
C SER A 9 11.82 -0.12 28.51
N ASN A 10 11.18 0.47 27.50
CA ASN A 10 9.73 0.56 27.42
C ASN A 10 9.08 -0.80 27.17
N ARG A 11 9.77 -1.71 26.47
CA ARG A 11 9.40 -3.14 26.43
C ARG A 11 9.47 -3.78 27.82
N HIS A 12 10.24 -3.24 28.78
CA HIS A 12 10.47 -3.83 30.10
C HIS A 12 9.38 -3.51 31.15
N ILE A 13 8.45 -2.56 30.91
CA ILE A 13 7.63 -1.97 31.99
C ILE A 13 6.28 -2.69 32.26
N ALA A 14 5.91 -3.75 31.53
CA ALA A 14 4.67 -4.50 31.81
C ALA A 14 4.94 -5.82 32.58
N VAL A 15 5.42 -5.73 33.83
CA VAL A 15 5.69 -6.91 34.65
C VAL A 15 4.46 -7.35 35.44
N THR A 16 4.03 -8.60 35.23
CA THR A 16 3.47 -9.41 36.31
C THR A 16 4.32 -10.66 36.51
N ASN A 17 4.29 -11.18 37.73
CA ASN A 17 5.39 -11.80 38.47
C ASN A 17 5.79 -13.24 38.05
N MET A 18 5.65 -13.65 36.78
CA MET A 18 5.67 -15.09 36.48
C MET A 18 6.15 -15.57 35.10
N ASN A 19 6.90 -14.82 34.30
CA ASN A 19 7.61 -15.40 33.13
C ASN A 19 8.67 -14.47 32.53
N GLU A 20 9.63 -15.04 31.82
CA GLU A 20 10.64 -14.28 31.07
C GLU A 20 9.97 -13.53 29.91
N HIS A 21 9.94 -12.20 30.02
CA HIS A 21 9.09 -11.26 29.27
C HIS A 21 9.37 -11.19 27.75
N SER A 22 10.54 -11.68 27.29
CA SER A 22 10.98 -11.57 25.89
C SER A 22 10.17 -12.45 24.93
N SER A 23 9.52 -13.50 25.42
CA SER A 23 8.81 -14.49 24.62
C SER A 23 7.34 -14.19 24.36
N ARG A 24 6.80 -13.14 25.01
CA ARG A 24 5.36 -12.87 25.04
C ARG A 24 4.93 -11.65 24.24
N SER A 25 5.84 -11.02 23.52
CA SER A 25 5.53 -9.84 22.71
C SER A 25 6.34 -9.83 21.43
N HIS A 26 5.71 -9.39 20.34
CA HIS A 26 6.41 -9.07 19.09
C HIS A 26 6.93 -7.64 19.18
N SER A 27 8.15 -7.39 18.72
CA SER A 27 8.72 -6.05 18.58
C SER A 27 9.06 -5.78 17.11
N VAL A 28 8.65 -4.62 16.61
CA VAL A 28 8.96 -4.16 15.27
C VAL A 28 9.72 -2.85 15.39
N PHE A 29 10.96 -2.83 14.94
CA PHE A 29 11.77 -1.62 14.85
C PHE A 29 11.91 -1.22 13.38
N LEU A 30 11.48 0.00 13.05
CA LEU A 30 11.48 0.52 11.69
C LEU A 30 12.54 1.62 11.59
N ILE A 31 13.50 1.43 10.70
CA ILE A 31 14.46 2.46 10.30
C ILE A 31 14.04 2.97 8.93
N ASN A 32 13.77 4.26 8.81
CA ASN A 32 13.51 4.91 7.54
C ASN A 32 14.76 5.68 7.11
N VAL A 33 15.26 5.40 5.91
CA VAL A 33 16.43 6.05 5.34
C VAL A 33 15.98 6.80 4.11
N LYS A 34 16.04 8.13 4.18
CA LYS A 34 15.85 8.98 3.01
C LYS A 34 17.23 9.44 2.53
N GLN A 35 17.42 9.41 1.23
CA GLN A 35 18.63 9.90 0.60
C GLN A 35 18.22 10.88 -0.49
N GLU A 36 18.85 12.03 -0.53
CA GLU A 36 18.68 13.01 -1.60
C GLU A 36 20.02 13.17 -2.33
N ASN A 37 19.98 13.08 -3.65
CA ASN A 37 21.14 13.36 -4.48
C ASN A 37 21.09 14.83 -4.92
N LEU A 38 22.06 15.62 -4.47
CA LEU A 38 22.10 17.06 -4.72
C LEU A 38 22.38 17.45 -6.18
N GLU A 39 22.97 16.56 -6.98
CA GLU A 39 23.32 16.83 -8.38
C GLU A 39 22.12 16.67 -9.31
N ASN A 40 21.29 15.64 -9.08
CA ASN A 40 20.14 15.32 -9.93
C ASN A 40 18.78 15.49 -9.21
N GLN A 41 18.80 15.99 -7.98
CA GLN A 41 17.64 16.20 -7.10
C GLN A 41 16.77 14.96 -6.83
N LYS A 42 17.25 13.76 -7.17
CA LYS A 42 16.49 12.53 -6.96
C LYS A 42 16.46 12.17 -5.49
N LYS A 43 15.28 11.78 -5.01
CA LYS A 43 15.06 11.32 -3.63
C LYS A 43 14.81 9.81 -3.63
N LEU A 44 15.57 9.09 -2.80
CA LEU A 44 15.41 7.65 -2.57
C LEU A 44 14.92 7.42 -1.15
N SER A 45 14.06 6.42 -0.97
CA SER A 45 13.44 6.12 0.33
C SER A 45 13.50 4.62 0.65
N GLY A 46 14.34 4.26 1.60
CA GLY A 46 14.50 2.90 2.13
C GLY A 46 13.78 2.72 3.45
N LYS A 47 13.11 1.58 3.63
CA LYS A 47 12.60 1.15 4.93
C LYS A 47 13.27 -0.15 5.31
N LEU A 48 13.86 -0.18 6.52
CA LEU A 48 14.41 -1.36 7.15
C LEU A 48 13.54 -1.77 8.33
N TYR A 49 12.93 -2.94 8.23
CA TYR A 49 12.16 -3.55 9.31
C TYR A 49 13.01 -4.60 10.02
N LEU A 50 13.24 -4.41 11.32
CA LEU A 50 13.83 -5.39 12.21
C LEU A 50 12.74 -5.93 13.14
N VAL A 51 12.39 -7.20 12.96
CA VAL A 51 11.24 -7.80 13.63
C VAL A 51 11.71 -8.92 14.56
N ASP A 52 11.48 -8.75 15.85
CA ASP A 52 11.71 -9.75 16.89
C ASP A 52 10.37 -10.40 17.26
N LEU A 53 10.19 -11.66 16.87
CA LEU A 53 8.93 -12.36 17.08
C LEU A 53 8.93 -13.09 18.45
N ALA A 54 7.75 -13.14 19.05
CA ALA A 54 7.44 -13.93 20.23
C ALA A 54 7.69 -15.44 20.01
N GLY A 55 7.69 -16.20 21.11
CA GLY A 55 7.85 -17.66 21.08
C GLY A 55 6.77 -18.34 20.23
N SER A 56 7.18 -19.34 19.45
CA SER A 56 6.30 -20.11 18.54
C SER A 56 5.82 -21.43 19.12
N GLU A 57 6.18 -21.71 20.38
CA GLU A 57 5.78 -22.92 21.09
C GLU A 57 4.28 -23.00 21.33
N LYS A 58 3.77 -24.23 21.30
CA LYS A 58 2.37 -24.52 21.61
C LYS A 58 2.05 -24.15 23.06
N VAL A 59 0.99 -23.36 23.22
CA VAL A 59 0.44 -22.98 24.53
C VAL A 59 0.15 -24.19 25.43
N SER A 60 -0.24 -25.33 24.85
CA SER A 60 -0.49 -26.55 25.63
C SER A 60 0.74 -27.10 26.36
N LYS A 61 1.96 -26.72 25.96
CA LYS A 61 3.22 -27.15 26.59
C LYS A 61 3.70 -26.19 27.68
N THR A 62 3.12 -24.99 27.77
CA THR A 62 3.59 -23.97 28.73
C THR A 62 2.99 -24.15 30.12
N GLY A 63 1.99 -25.02 30.29
CA GLY A 63 1.29 -25.21 31.55
C GLY A 63 0.54 -23.95 32.03
N ALA A 64 0.30 -22.99 31.12
CA ALA A 64 -0.36 -21.74 31.46
C ALA A 64 -1.84 -21.95 31.76
N GLU A 65 -2.34 -21.33 32.84
CA GLU A 65 -3.73 -21.38 33.28
C GLU A 65 -4.32 -19.98 33.46
N GLY A 66 -5.65 -19.89 33.44
CA GLY A 66 -6.39 -18.63 33.68
C GLY A 66 -6.02 -17.51 32.70
N MET A 67 -5.79 -16.30 33.21
CA MET A 67 -5.48 -15.13 32.37
C MET A 67 -4.19 -15.27 31.56
N VAL A 68 -3.21 -16.03 32.06
CA VAL A 68 -1.93 -16.28 31.38
C VAL A 68 -2.14 -17.15 30.13
N LEU A 69 -3.10 -18.08 30.19
CA LEU A 69 -3.47 -18.91 29.05
C LEU A 69 -4.08 -18.07 27.92
N ASP A 70 -4.95 -17.12 28.25
CA ASP A 70 -5.60 -16.27 27.26
C ASP A 70 -4.62 -15.27 26.61
N GLU A 71 -3.66 -14.76 27.37
CA GLU A 71 -2.53 -13.99 26.84
C GLU A 71 -1.70 -14.83 25.84
N ALA A 72 -1.29 -16.04 26.25
CA ALA A 72 -0.50 -16.96 25.42
C ALA A 72 -1.22 -17.37 24.13
N LYS A 73 -2.56 -17.54 24.18
CA LYS A 73 -3.39 -17.74 22.98
C LYS A 73 -3.35 -16.53 22.05
N ASN A 74 -3.45 -15.32 22.58
CA ASN A 74 -3.44 -14.10 21.77
C ASN A 74 -2.09 -13.86 21.09
N ILE A 75 -0.99 -14.16 21.77
CA ILE A 75 0.37 -14.12 21.19
C ILE A 75 0.50 -15.14 20.05
N ASN A 76 0.02 -16.36 20.27
CA ASN A 76 0.03 -17.39 19.23
C ASN A 76 -0.93 -17.11 18.08
N LYS A 77 -1.96 -16.28 18.28
CA LYS A 77 -2.87 -15.85 17.21
C LYS A 77 -2.11 -15.08 16.11
N SER A 78 -1.22 -14.16 16.47
CA SER A 78 -0.41 -13.42 15.47
C SER A 78 0.56 -14.33 14.72
N LEU A 79 1.18 -15.30 15.39
CA LEU A 79 2.06 -16.28 14.74
C LEU A 79 1.30 -17.28 13.87
N SER A 80 0.10 -17.68 14.29
CA SER A 80 -0.78 -18.55 13.49
C SER A 80 -1.24 -17.83 12.23
N ALA A 81 -1.65 -16.56 12.34
CA ALA A 81 -1.98 -15.72 11.18
C ALA A 81 -0.78 -15.57 10.23
N LEU A 82 0.42 -15.36 10.76
CA LEU A 82 1.65 -15.33 9.96
C LEU A 82 1.90 -16.66 9.23
N GLY A 83 1.70 -17.80 9.91
CA GLY A 83 1.78 -19.13 9.30
C GLY A 83 0.75 -19.33 8.17
N ASN A 84 -0.47 -18.85 8.35
CA ASN A 84 -1.53 -18.92 7.33
C ASN A 84 -1.18 -18.08 6.09
N VAL A 85 -0.68 -16.86 6.29
CA VAL A 85 -0.20 -16.00 5.20
C VAL A 85 0.91 -16.67 4.41
N ILE A 86 1.93 -17.23 5.10
CA ILE A 86 3.03 -17.92 4.44
C ILE A 86 2.56 -19.15 3.67
N SER A 87 1.62 -19.92 4.23
CA SER A 87 1.05 -21.08 3.55
C SER A 87 0.33 -20.68 2.28
N ALA A 88 -0.57 -19.69 2.38
CA ALA A 88 -1.34 -19.20 1.24
C ALA A 88 -0.43 -18.65 0.11
N LEU A 89 0.66 -17.96 0.47
CA LEU A 89 1.65 -17.47 -0.48
C LEU A 89 2.48 -18.61 -1.10
N ALA A 90 2.89 -19.59 -0.30
CA ALA A 90 3.69 -20.73 -0.74
C ALA A 90 2.90 -21.64 -1.70
N ASP A 91 1.60 -21.79 -1.47
CA ASP A 91 0.68 -22.56 -2.33
C ASP A 91 0.33 -21.81 -3.63
N GLY A 92 0.79 -20.57 -3.77
CA GLY A 92 0.53 -19.73 -4.95
C GLY A 92 -0.93 -19.27 -5.05
N ASN A 93 -1.67 -19.24 -3.94
CA ASN A 93 -3.04 -18.75 -3.92
C ASN A 93 -3.04 -17.24 -4.20
N LYS A 94 -3.48 -16.84 -5.39
CA LYS A 94 -3.52 -15.43 -5.81
C LYS A 94 -4.81 -14.71 -5.46
N SER A 95 -5.84 -15.40 -4.98
CA SER A 95 -7.16 -14.81 -4.79
C SER A 95 -7.21 -13.93 -3.54
N HIS A 96 -6.88 -14.50 -2.38
CA HIS A 96 -6.93 -13.77 -1.11
C HIS A 96 -5.89 -14.31 -0.13
N ILE A 97 -4.99 -13.42 0.31
CA ILE A 97 -4.03 -13.70 1.37
C ILE A 97 -4.52 -13.03 2.66
N PRO A 98 -4.64 -13.76 3.78
CA PRO A 98 -5.29 -13.28 5.00
C PRO A 98 -4.39 -12.36 5.85
N TYR A 99 -3.82 -11.31 5.26
CA TYR A 99 -2.99 -10.35 6.00
C TYR A 99 -3.75 -9.65 7.13
N ARG A 100 -5.08 -9.55 7.02
CA ARG A 100 -5.94 -8.83 7.97
C ARG A 100 -6.16 -9.57 9.30
N ASP A 101 -5.84 -10.86 9.37
CA ASP A 101 -6.11 -11.70 10.54
C ASP A 101 -5.29 -11.30 11.78
N SER A 102 -4.18 -10.56 11.58
CA SER A 102 -3.42 -9.95 12.67
C SER A 102 -2.84 -8.59 12.29
N LYS A 103 -2.64 -7.72 13.30
CA LYS A 103 -1.92 -6.44 13.08
C LYS A 103 -0.51 -6.66 12.57
N LEU A 104 0.16 -7.70 13.06
CA LEU A 104 1.50 -8.08 12.64
C LEU A 104 1.55 -8.38 11.13
N THR A 105 0.69 -9.26 10.63
CA THR A 105 0.65 -9.60 9.20
C THR A 105 0.26 -8.43 8.30
N ARG A 106 -0.50 -7.45 8.80
CA ARG A 106 -0.77 -6.19 8.08
C ARG A 106 0.48 -5.32 7.95
N ILE A 107 1.25 -5.18 9.04
CA ILE A 107 2.51 -4.42 9.02
C ILE A 107 3.52 -5.07 8.06
N LEU A 108 3.52 -6.40 8.00
CA LEU A 108 4.46 -7.18 7.20
C LEU A 108 3.98 -7.51 5.79
N GLN A 109 2.82 -6.99 5.37
CA GLN A 109 2.22 -7.31 4.08
C GLN A 109 3.16 -7.01 2.90
N GLU A 110 3.94 -5.92 2.98
CA GLU A 110 4.94 -5.61 1.95
C GLU A 110 6.16 -6.55 1.99
N SER A 111 6.45 -7.14 3.14
CA SER A 111 7.59 -8.05 3.35
C SER A 111 7.29 -9.47 2.86
N LEU A 112 6.03 -9.89 2.82
CA LEU A 112 5.63 -11.23 2.40
C LEU A 112 4.83 -11.11 1.10
N GLY A 113 5.46 -11.37 -0.04
CA GLY A 113 4.82 -11.29 -1.35
C GLY A 113 4.68 -9.87 -1.94
N GLY A 114 5.29 -8.85 -1.31
CA GLY A 114 5.24 -7.45 -1.75
C GLY A 114 6.58 -6.89 -2.22
N ASN A 115 6.72 -5.56 -2.13
CA ASN A 115 7.94 -4.81 -2.46
C ASN A 115 8.89 -4.68 -1.25
N SER A 116 9.62 -5.76 -0.96
CA SER A 116 10.70 -5.74 0.03
C SER A 116 11.68 -6.89 -0.22
N ARG A 117 12.98 -6.65 0.03
CA ARG A 117 13.94 -7.75 0.18
C ARG A 117 13.78 -8.33 1.57
N THR A 118 13.40 -9.59 1.67
CA THR A 118 13.04 -10.19 2.95
C THR A 118 13.96 -11.34 3.32
N THR A 119 14.53 -11.26 4.52
CA THR A 119 15.34 -12.31 5.14
C THR A 119 14.63 -12.84 6.37
N ILE A 120 14.48 -14.16 6.45
CA ILE A 120 13.88 -14.82 7.62
C ILE A 120 14.93 -15.67 8.32
N ILE A 121 15.19 -15.35 9.59
CA ILE A 121 16.06 -16.13 10.47
C ILE A 121 15.15 -17.01 11.33
N ILE A 122 15.32 -18.32 11.19
CA ILE A 122 14.63 -19.32 12.01
C ILE A 122 15.57 -19.81 13.13
N CYS A 123 15.16 -19.68 14.38
CA CYS A 123 15.91 -20.22 15.51
C CYS A 123 15.31 -21.56 15.94
N CYS A 124 16.15 -22.60 15.99
CA CYS A 124 15.75 -23.95 16.39
C CYS A 124 16.57 -24.40 17.60
N SER A 125 15.98 -25.22 18.47
CA SER A 125 16.72 -25.85 19.59
C SER A 125 17.17 -27.24 19.14
N PRO A 126 18.43 -27.63 19.42
CA PRO A 126 18.96 -28.94 19.06
C PRO A 126 18.52 -30.05 20.03
N ALA A 127 17.83 -29.72 21.12
CA ALA A 127 17.47 -30.69 22.15
C ALA A 127 16.35 -31.65 21.69
N SER A 128 16.47 -32.94 22.06
CA SER A 128 15.53 -34.00 21.66
C SER A 128 14.11 -33.76 22.17
N TYR A 129 13.93 -33.23 23.40
CA TYR A 129 12.61 -32.87 23.93
C TYR A 129 11.86 -31.83 23.07
N ASN A 130 12.62 -31.09 22.26
CA ASN A 130 12.19 -29.96 21.45
C ASN A 130 12.03 -30.31 19.96
N GLU A 131 12.21 -31.58 19.58
CA GLU A 131 12.19 -32.08 18.20
C GLU A 131 10.90 -31.67 17.45
N SER A 132 9.74 -31.89 18.07
CA SER A 132 8.43 -31.58 17.46
C SER A 132 8.25 -30.10 17.08
N GLU A 133 8.73 -29.19 17.92
CA GLU A 133 8.71 -27.75 17.66
C GLU A 133 9.73 -27.39 16.58
N THR A 134 10.96 -27.92 16.68
CA THR A 134 12.02 -27.69 15.69
C THR A 134 11.59 -28.15 14.30
N LYS A 135 10.93 -29.31 14.17
CA LYS A 135 10.37 -29.79 12.91
C LYS A 135 9.32 -28.80 12.36
N SER A 136 8.43 -28.30 13.21
CA SER A 136 7.41 -27.32 12.81
C SER A 136 8.02 -26.00 12.33
N THR A 137 9.07 -25.51 13.00
CA THR A 137 9.81 -24.31 12.59
C THR A 137 10.57 -24.52 11.27
N LEU A 138 11.18 -25.67 11.05
CA LEU A 138 11.85 -26.00 9.79
C LEU A 138 10.85 -26.10 8.63
N GLU A 139 9.68 -26.69 8.85
CA GLU A 139 8.60 -26.75 7.86
C GLU A 139 8.02 -25.36 7.52
N PHE A 140 7.94 -24.48 8.51
CA PHE A 140 7.64 -23.07 8.29
C PHE A 140 8.72 -22.42 7.40
N GLY A 141 10.00 -22.58 7.72
CA GLY A 141 11.11 -22.02 6.94
C GLY A 141 11.14 -22.55 5.50
N ARG A 142 10.87 -23.85 5.31
CA ARG A 142 10.76 -24.50 4.00
C ARG A 142 9.70 -23.85 3.12
N ARG A 143 8.51 -23.58 3.67
CA ARG A 143 7.42 -22.87 2.96
C ARG A 143 7.76 -21.42 2.72
N ALA A 144 8.29 -20.72 3.72
CA ALA A 144 8.67 -19.31 3.60
C ALA A 144 9.69 -19.07 2.48
N LYS A 145 10.60 -20.03 2.26
CA LYS A 145 11.60 -19.98 1.18
C LYS A 145 11.01 -19.95 -0.23
N THR A 146 9.79 -20.45 -0.45
CA THR A 146 9.18 -20.49 -1.80
C THR A 146 8.47 -19.18 -2.17
N ILE A 147 8.26 -18.28 -1.21
CA ILE A 147 7.59 -17.00 -1.43
C ILE A 147 8.45 -16.11 -2.34
N LYS A 148 7.81 -15.52 -3.35
CA LYS A 148 8.46 -14.58 -4.27
C LYS A 148 8.00 -13.15 -3.96
N ASN A 149 8.97 -12.26 -3.78
CA ASN A 149 8.72 -10.82 -3.64
C ASN A 149 9.08 -10.11 -4.95
N THR A 150 8.35 -9.04 -5.27
CA THR A 150 8.61 -8.17 -6.43
C THR A 150 9.25 -6.89 -5.93
N VAL A 151 10.58 -6.83 -5.99
CA VAL A 151 11.35 -5.71 -5.43
C VAL A 151 11.55 -4.63 -6.49
N THR A 152 11.14 -3.40 -6.18
CA THR A 152 11.34 -2.21 -7.00
C THR A 152 12.05 -1.12 -6.18
N VAL A 153 12.92 -0.35 -6.84
CA VAL A 153 13.59 0.80 -6.20
C VAL A 153 12.54 1.86 -5.86
N ASN A 154 12.58 2.36 -4.64
CA ASN A 154 11.68 3.45 -4.20
C ASN A 154 12.34 4.78 -4.52
N GLU A 155 12.06 5.28 -5.71
CA GLU A 155 12.48 6.60 -6.17
C GLU A 155 11.28 7.55 -6.09
N GLU A 156 11.45 8.63 -5.33
CA GLU A 156 10.52 9.75 -5.30
C GLU A 156 10.96 10.75 -6.39
N LEU A 157 10.06 11.00 -7.34
CA LEU A 157 10.28 11.98 -8.40
C LEU A 157 10.23 13.38 -7.81
N THR A 158 10.98 14.31 -8.40
CA THR A 158 10.94 15.71 -7.98
C THR A 158 9.60 16.36 -8.32
N ALA A 159 9.26 17.47 -7.65
CA ALA A 159 8.04 18.21 -7.95
C ALA A 159 7.97 18.65 -9.43
N GLU A 160 9.12 19.02 -10.01
CA GLU A 160 9.24 19.39 -11.42
C GLU A 160 9.02 18.19 -12.36
N GLU A 161 9.59 17.03 -12.04
CA GLU A 161 9.36 15.80 -12.80
C GLU A 161 7.91 15.33 -12.71
N TRP A 162 7.30 15.44 -11.54
CA TRP A 162 5.87 15.20 -11.34
C TRP A 162 5.03 16.14 -12.20
N LYS A 163 5.32 17.43 -12.19
CA LYS A 163 4.63 18.44 -13.01
C LYS A 163 4.75 18.11 -14.50
N ARG A 164 5.96 17.82 -14.99
CA ARG A 164 6.20 17.46 -16.39
C ARG A 164 5.46 16.18 -16.80
N ARG A 165 5.47 15.14 -15.94
CA ARG A 165 4.71 13.91 -16.20
C ARG A 165 3.21 14.18 -16.22
N TRP A 166 2.71 14.99 -15.30
CA TRP A 166 1.31 15.37 -15.24
C TRP A 166 0.88 16.15 -16.49
N GLU A 167 1.68 17.12 -16.96
CA GLU A 167 1.40 17.86 -18.19
C GLU A 167 1.35 16.94 -19.41
N LYS A 168 2.33 16.02 -19.55
CA LYS A 168 2.35 15.03 -20.64
C LYS A 168 1.14 14.10 -20.59
N GLU A 169 0.76 13.63 -19.41
CA GLU A 169 -0.39 12.74 -19.26
C GLU A 169 -1.71 13.49 -19.48
N LYS A 170 -1.80 14.76 -19.04
CA LYS A 170 -2.93 15.66 -19.32
C LYS A 170 -3.12 15.88 -20.81
N GLU A 171 -2.03 16.09 -21.56
CA GLU A 171 -2.08 16.23 -23.02
C GLU A 171 -2.57 14.94 -23.71
N LYS A 172 -2.06 13.77 -23.28
CA LYS A 172 -2.56 12.48 -23.78
C LYS A 172 -4.05 12.30 -23.49
N VAL A 173 -4.50 12.61 -22.27
CA VAL A 173 -5.92 12.53 -21.91
C VAL A 173 -6.76 13.46 -22.77
N ALA A 174 -6.28 14.68 -23.04
CA ALA A 174 -6.97 15.61 -23.93
C ALA A 174 -7.06 15.06 -25.36
N LYS A 175 -5.97 14.49 -25.89
CA LYS A 175 -5.93 13.85 -27.21
C LYS A 175 -6.90 12.67 -27.30
N LEU A 176 -6.86 11.76 -26.31
CA LEU A 176 -7.73 10.58 -26.25
C LEU A 176 -9.20 10.99 -26.11
N LYS A 177 -9.53 11.99 -25.29
CA LYS A 177 -10.90 12.54 -25.20
C LYS A 177 -11.37 13.14 -26.53
N GLY A 178 -10.50 13.86 -27.23
CA GLY A 178 -10.80 14.38 -28.56
C GLY A 178 -11.05 13.27 -29.59
N GLN A 179 -10.25 12.20 -29.57
CA GLN A 179 -10.46 11.02 -30.41
C GLN A 179 -11.77 10.30 -30.06
N LEU A 180 -12.07 10.13 -28.76
CA LEU A 180 -13.31 9.52 -28.29
C LEU A 180 -14.53 10.33 -28.77
N SER A 181 -14.50 11.65 -28.61
CA SER A 181 -15.59 12.54 -29.05
C SER A 181 -15.81 12.48 -30.56
N ARG A 182 -14.73 12.40 -31.35
CA ARG A 182 -14.85 12.21 -32.81
C ARG A 182 -15.46 10.85 -33.15
N ALA A 183 -15.01 9.79 -32.49
CA ALA A 183 -15.54 8.44 -32.70
C ALA A 183 -17.02 8.34 -32.29
N GLU A 184 -17.41 8.99 -31.19
CA GLU A 184 -18.81 9.07 -30.74
C GLU A 184 -19.68 9.86 -31.72
N ALA A 185 -19.18 10.98 -32.25
CA ALA A 185 -19.87 11.75 -33.27
C ALA A 185 -20.07 10.93 -34.55
N GLU A 186 -19.04 10.22 -34.98
CA GLU A 186 -19.12 9.31 -36.13
C GLU A 186 -20.17 8.21 -35.89
N LEU A 187 -20.09 7.52 -34.76
CA LEU A 187 -21.03 6.47 -34.36
C LEU A 187 -22.48 6.97 -34.34
N ASN A 188 -22.71 8.20 -33.86
CA ASN A 188 -24.04 8.80 -33.83
C ASN A 188 -24.57 9.10 -35.24
N ARG A 189 -23.72 9.51 -36.19
CA ARG A 189 -24.14 9.68 -37.60
C ARG A 189 -24.54 8.36 -38.23
N TRP A 190 -23.72 7.32 -38.04
CA TRP A 190 -24.05 5.95 -38.48
C TRP A 190 -25.37 5.46 -37.87
N ARG A 191 -25.60 5.70 -36.57
CA ARG A 191 -26.86 5.35 -35.88
C ARG A 191 -28.08 6.12 -36.37
N ASN A 192 -27.88 7.36 -36.84
CA ASN A 192 -28.92 8.19 -37.44
C ASN A 192 -29.16 7.87 -38.93
N GLY A 193 -28.45 6.89 -39.50
CA GLY A 193 -28.61 6.48 -40.90
C GLY A 193 -27.87 7.36 -41.91
N GLU A 194 -26.99 8.24 -41.45
CA GLU A 194 -26.12 9.04 -42.31
C GLU A 194 -24.86 8.26 -42.68
N SER A 195 -24.41 8.36 -43.94
CA SER A 195 -23.12 7.83 -44.36
C SER A 195 -22.01 8.82 -44.07
N VAL A 196 -20.92 8.38 -43.43
CA VAL A 196 -19.72 9.21 -43.24
C VAL A 196 -18.80 9.04 -44.44
N PRO A 197 -18.44 10.11 -45.17
CA PRO A 197 -17.48 10.05 -46.29
C PRO A 197 -16.16 9.40 -45.88
N GLN A 198 -15.53 8.68 -46.81
CA GLN A 198 -14.31 7.88 -46.53
C GLN A 198 -13.13 8.75 -46.05
N ASP A 199 -13.16 10.04 -46.37
CA ASP A 199 -12.16 11.05 -46.01
C ASP A 199 -12.34 11.56 -44.57
N GLU A 200 -13.56 11.41 -44.02
CA GLU A 200 -13.94 11.83 -42.66
C GLU A 200 -13.96 10.66 -41.66
N GLN A 201 -13.87 9.43 -42.16
CA GLN A 201 -13.80 8.23 -41.31
C GLN A 201 -12.48 8.20 -40.54
N LEU A 202 -12.53 7.92 -39.25
CA LEU A 202 -11.33 7.73 -38.43
C LEU A 202 -10.49 6.57 -38.98
N LEU A 203 -9.35 6.87 -39.59
CA LEU A 203 -8.42 5.85 -40.08
C LEU A 203 -7.87 5.03 -38.92
N THR A 204 -7.91 3.70 -39.06
CA THR A 204 -7.32 2.73 -38.13
C THR A 204 -5.85 2.99 -37.82
N LYS A 205 -5.11 3.63 -38.74
CA LYS A 205 -3.71 4.04 -38.54
C LYS A 205 -3.51 5.04 -37.39
N ASP A 206 -4.50 5.89 -37.08
CA ASP A 206 -4.42 6.85 -35.98
C ASP A 206 -4.68 6.20 -34.60
N LEU A 207 -5.36 5.06 -34.58
CA LEU A 207 -5.55 4.22 -33.38
C LEU A 207 -4.33 3.30 -33.14
N GLU A 208 -3.73 2.73 -34.19
CA GLU A 208 -2.60 1.80 -34.08
C GLU A 208 -1.31 2.47 -33.59
N ALA A 209 -1.04 3.72 -33.99
CA ALA A 209 0.18 4.43 -33.58
C ALA A 209 0.25 4.73 -32.07
N SER A 210 -0.88 4.69 -31.36
CA SER A 210 -0.95 5.01 -29.91
C SER A 210 -1.19 3.78 -29.01
N THR A 211 -1.44 2.60 -29.59
CA THR A 211 -1.84 1.38 -28.86
C THR A 211 -0.70 0.37 -28.65
N LEU A 212 0.46 0.57 -29.27
CA LEU A 212 1.63 -0.32 -29.15
C LEU A 212 2.27 -0.40 -27.74
N SER A 213 1.71 0.27 -26.73
CA SER A 213 2.23 0.24 -25.34
C SER A 213 1.30 -0.40 -24.31
N LEU A 214 0.17 -0.97 -24.72
CA LEU A 214 -0.85 -1.50 -23.79
C LEU A 214 -1.32 -2.90 -24.23
N SER A 215 -0.42 -3.88 -24.23
CA SER A 215 -0.82 -5.29 -24.20
C SER A 215 -0.56 -5.83 -22.79
N ASP A 216 -1.62 -5.86 -21.98
CA ASP A 216 -2.01 -6.99 -21.13
C ASP A 216 -2.94 -6.50 -20.03
N THR A 217 -4.25 -6.70 -20.22
CA THR A 217 -5.16 -7.30 -19.23
C THR A 217 -6.60 -7.21 -19.76
N SER A 218 -7.02 -8.31 -20.37
CA SER A 218 -8.43 -8.62 -20.64
C SER A 218 -9.19 -8.80 -19.32
N SER A 219 -10.27 -8.03 -19.12
CA SER A 219 -11.60 -8.47 -18.65
C SER A 219 -12.35 -7.36 -17.90
N VAL A 220 -13.34 -6.70 -18.51
CA VAL A 220 -14.57 -6.27 -17.80
C VAL A 220 -15.76 -6.34 -18.76
N THR A 221 -16.83 -6.88 -18.19
CA THR A 221 -18.09 -7.39 -18.71
C THR A 221 -19.13 -6.32 -19.09
N ASN A 222 -20.03 -6.74 -20.00
CA ASN A 222 -21.27 -6.12 -20.45
C ASN A 222 -22.09 -5.38 -19.38
N ILE A 223 -22.61 -4.21 -19.77
CA ILE A 223 -23.84 -3.62 -19.20
C ILE A 223 -24.75 -3.23 -20.38
N PRO A 224 -26.04 -3.61 -20.42
CA PRO A 224 -26.95 -3.22 -21.49
C PRO A 224 -27.38 -1.76 -21.33
N ALA A 225 -27.36 -1.01 -22.44
CA ALA A 225 -27.91 0.33 -22.51
C ALA A 225 -29.45 0.27 -22.71
N THR A 226 -30.21 0.66 -21.69
CA THR A 226 -31.62 1.05 -21.83
C THR A 226 -31.67 2.57 -21.87
N ILE A 227 -31.90 3.14 -23.05
CA ILE A 227 -32.11 4.58 -23.25
C ILE A 227 -33.63 4.81 -23.31
N THR A 228 -34.18 5.41 -22.26
CA THR A 228 -35.53 5.98 -22.27
C THR A 228 -35.45 7.38 -22.88
N GLN A 229 -36.12 7.58 -24.01
CA GLN A 229 -36.26 8.90 -24.63
C GLN A 229 -37.09 9.82 -23.72
N VAL A 230 -36.56 11.00 -23.38
CA VAL A 230 -37.32 12.07 -22.73
C VAL A 230 -37.44 13.24 -23.72
N SER A 231 -38.66 13.44 -24.20
CA SER A 231 -39.09 14.57 -25.01
C SER A 231 -39.17 15.83 -24.15
N ALA A 232 -38.67 16.95 -24.70
CA ALA A 232 -38.69 18.25 -24.06
C ALA A 232 -40.11 18.84 -24.04
N GLU A 233 -40.74 18.86 -22.86
CA GLU A 233 -41.92 19.69 -22.57
C GLU A 233 -41.53 20.96 -21.80
N PRO A 234 -42.32 22.05 -21.89
CA PRO A 234 -41.99 23.31 -21.25
C PRO A 234 -42.23 23.22 -19.73
N VAL A 235 -41.13 23.18 -18.98
CA VAL A 235 -41.06 23.18 -17.50
C VAL A 235 -41.91 24.32 -16.91
N GLY A 236 -42.88 23.97 -16.08
CA GLY A 236 -43.79 24.91 -15.41
C GLY A 236 -43.05 25.84 -14.42
N ASN A 237 -43.61 27.02 -14.17
CA ASN A 237 -43.00 28.06 -13.32
C ASN A 237 -42.56 27.56 -11.93
N ASP A 238 -43.25 26.56 -11.35
CA ASP A 238 -42.96 26.01 -10.02
C ASP A 238 -41.71 25.12 -9.99
N GLU A 239 -41.39 24.44 -11.10
CA GLU A 239 -40.18 23.62 -11.24
C GLU A 239 -38.95 24.49 -11.49
N ARG A 240 -39.10 25.59 -12.25
CA ARG A 240 -38.02 26.57 -12.45
C ARG A 240 -37.54 27.18 -11.13
N VAL A 241 -38.46 27.51 -10.23
CA VAL A 241 -38.12 28.06 -8.91
C VAL A 241 -37.32 27.04 -8.08
N LYS A 242 -37.72 25.77 -8.09
CA LYS A 242 -36.99 24.69 -7.40
C LYS A 242 -35.58 24.49 -7.95
N PHE A 243 -35.41 24.56 -9.28
CA PHE A 243 -34.07 24.48 -9.89
C PHE A 243 -33.20 25.70 -9.58
N GLU A 244 -33.79 26.89 -9.49
CA GLU A 244 -33.07 28.11 -9.11
C GLU A 244 -32.59 28.04 -7.64
N GLU A 245 -33.45 27.58 -6.72
CA GLU A 245 -33.12 27.35 -5.31
C GLU A 245 -32.02 26.28 -5.15
N GLU A 246 -32.10 25.19 -5.92
CA GLU A 246 -31.09 24.14 -5.90
C GLU A 246 -29.74 24.62 -6.46
N ARG A 247 -29.76 25.45 -7.51
CA ARG A 247 -28.55 26.12 -8.02
C ARG A 247 -27.91 27.02 -6.95
N ILE A 248 -28.71 27.85 -6.28
CA ILE A 248 -28.22 28.74 -5.21
C ILE A 248 -27.61 27.93 -4.07
N ARG A 249 -28.24 26.82 -3.68
CA ARG A 249 -27.71 25.90 -2.67
C ARG A 249 -26.38 25.27 -3.09
N LEU A 250 -26.26 24.86 -4.34
CA LEU A 250 -25.02 24.28 -4.88
C LEU A 250 -23.88 25.30 -4.92
N TYR A 251 -24.16 26.56 -5.28
CA TYR A 251 -23.16 27.63 -5.22
C TYR A 251 -22.70 27.92 -3.78
N ALA A 252 -23.61 27.96 -2.82
CA ALA A 252 -23.24 28.14 -1.41
C ALA A 252 -22.38 26.99 -0.86
N GLN A 253 -22.66 25.75 -1.30
CA GLN A 253 -21.80 24.61 -0.95
C GLN A 253 -20.42 24.68 -1.60
N LEU A 254 -20.31 25.26 -2.79
CA LEU A 254 -19.03 25.42 -3.46
C LEU A 254 -18.16 26.45 -2.73
N ASP A 255 -18.74 27.59 -2.35
CA ASP A 255 -18.05 28.63 -1.56
C ASP A 255 -17.55 28.07 -0.21
N GLU A 256 -18.37 27.27 0.49
CA GLU A 256 -17.95 26.62 1.75
C GLU A 256 -16.80 25.62 1.55
N LYS A 257 -16.77 24.95 0.39
CA LYS A 257 -15.66 24.04 0.05
C LYS A 257 -14.39 24.79 -0.34
N ASP A 258 -14.50 25.94 -1.00
CA ASP A 258 -13.35 26.77 -1.32
C ASP A 258 -12.70 27.34 -0.04
N ASP A 259 -13.51 27.79 0.93
CA ASP A 259 -13.02 28.20 2.26
C ASP A 259 -12.28 27.06 3.00
N GLU A 260 -12.77 25.82 2.88
CA GLU A 260 -12.14 24.66 3.49
C GLU A 260 -10.82 24.27 2.80
N ILE A 261 -10.74 24.40 1.47
CA ILE A 261 -9.51 24.20 0.70
C ILE A 261 -8.46 25.24 1.11
N ASP A 262 -8.86 26.48 1.34
CA ASP A 262 -7.94 27.55 1.78
C ASP A 262 -7.38 27.27 3.18
N ARG A 263 -8.22 26.82 4.13
CA ARG A 263 -7.75 26.39 5.46
C ARG A 263 -6.75 25.24 5.38
N GLN A 264 -7.04 24.24 4.54
CA GLN A 264 -6.14 23.09 4.38
C GLN A 264 -4.81 23.50 3.73
N SER A 265 -4.85 24.42 2.77
CA SER A 265 -3.65 24.95 2.11
C SER A 265 -2.74 25.68 3.10
N GLN A 266 -3.31 26.53 3.95
CA GLN A 266 -2.56 27.23 5.01
C GLN A 266 -1.95 26.25 6.03
N LEU A 267 -2.66 25.19 6.39
CA LEU A 267 -2.14 24.16 7.31
C LEU A 267 -0.97 23.39 6.68
N ILE A 268 -1.08 23.05 5.39
CA ILE A 268 -0.01 22.37 4.65
C ILE A 268 1.25 23.25 4.56
N GLU A 269 1.09 24.55 4.31
CA GLU A 269 2.20 25.51 4.26
C GLU A 269 2.94 25.57 5.61
N LYS A 270 2.18 25.66 6.72
CA LYS A 270 2.74 25.69 8.07
C LYS A 270 3.48 24.39 8.44
N LEU A 271 2.95 23.24 8.00
CA LEU A 271 3.62 21.94 8.18
C LEU A 271 4.90 21.85 7.35
N LYS A 272 4.94 22.43 6.15
CA LYS A 272 6.15 22.49 5.31
C LYS A 272 7.25 23.32 5.96
N GLU A 273 6.91 24.48 6.53
CA GLU A 273 7.89 25.30 7.26
C GLU A 273 8.50 24.54 8.45
N GLN A 274 7.68 23.86 9.24
CA GLN A 274 8.16 23.04 10.37
C GLN A 274 9.06 21.88 9.92
N MET A 275 8.79 21.29 8.75
CA MET A 275 9.67 20.26 8.18
C MET A 275 11.01 20.84 7.71
N LEU A 276 11.01 22.04 7.12
CA LEU A 276 12.23 22.73 6.68
C LEU A 276 13.13 23.09 7.85
N GLU A 277 12.56 23.59 8.96
CA GLU A 277 13.29 23.84 10.20
C GLU A 277 13.88 22.54 10.79
N GLN A 278 13.19 21.41 10.68
CA GLN A 278 13.73 20.11 11.09
C GLN A 278 14.84 19.60 10.17
N GLU A 279 14.79 19.88 8.87
CA GLU A 279 15.80 19.46 7.89
C GLU A 279 17.10 20.27 8.04
N GLU A 280 17.05 21.57 8.35
CA GLU A 280 18.25 22.39 8.62
C GLU A 280 19.06 21.88 9.83
N VAL A 281 18.39 21.31 10.84
CA VAL A 281 19.04 20.71 12.02
C VAL A 281 19.72 19.37 11.71
N SER A 282 19.36 18.72 10.59
CA SER A 282 19.83 17.37 10.24
C SER A 282 21.08 17.32 9.34
N CYS A 283 21.61 18.47 8.92
CA CYS A 283 22.76 18.54 8.01
C CYS A 283 24.11 18.38 8.76
N TRP A 284 24.35 17.18 9.30
CA TRP A 284 25.69 16.62 9.50
C TRP A 284 25.59 15.09 9.35
N ARG A 285 26.00 14.56 8.19
CA ARG A 285 26.98 13.46 8.05
C ARG A 285 26.88 12.80 6.67
N ASP A 286 28.08 12.61 6.14
CA ASP A 286 28.42 12.37 4.76
C ASP A 286 28.35 10.91 4.28
N GLU A 287 28.30 10.80 2.95
CA GLU A 287 28.55 9.72 2.00
C GLU A 287 28.56 8.24 2.42
N SER A 288 27.70 7.45 1.78
CA SER A 288 27.95 6.05 1.42
C SER A 288 27.10 5.64 0.21
N LYS A 289 27.73 5.37 -0.93
CA LYS A 289 27.08 4.82 -2.13
C LYS A 289 26.74 3.34 -1.91
N GLN A 290 25.46 3.00 -1.88
CA GLN A 290 24.89 1.74 -2.37
C GLN A 290 23.37 1.87 -2.46
N GLY A 291 22.78 1.38 -3.56
CA GLY A 291 21.36 1.58 -3.90
C GLY A 291 20.41 1.20 -2.76
N VAL A 292 19.62 2.17 -2.32
CA VAL A 292 18.72 2.05 -1.18
C VAL A 292 17.43 1.35 -1.62
N GLY A 293 17.27 0.08 -1.21
CA GLY A 293 16.03 -0.67 -1.32
C GLY A 293 15.38 -0.89 0.05
N ARG A 294 14.15 -1.41 0.08
CA ARG A 294 13.55 -1.92 1.32
C ARG A 294 14.16 -3.28 1.68
N LEU A 295 14.56 -3.43 2.94
CA LEU A 295 15.09 -4.67 3.52
C LEU A 295 14.29 -5.01 4.78
N THR A 296 13.80 -6.23 4.89
CA THR A 296 13.16 -6.73 6.12
C THR A 296 13.98 -7.89 6.65
N ILE A 297 14.37 -7.83 7.91
CA ILE A 297 15.01 -8.93 8.61
C ILE A 297 14.06 -9.41 9.72
N PHE A 298 13.62 -10.66 9.59
CA PHE A 298 12.89 -11.36 10.64
C PHE A 298 13.84 -12.16 11.51
N VAL A 299 13.67 -12.06 12.81
CA VAL A 299 14.22 -13.00 13.77
C VAL A 299 13.05 -13.75 14.42
N LEU A 300 12.85 -15.00 14.02
CA LEU A 300 11.98 -15.94 14.74
C LEU A 300 12.82 -16.59 15.84
N LYS A 301 12.69 -16.09 17.07
CA LYS A 301 13.32 -16.70 18.23
C LYS A 301 12.52 -17.91 18.72
N LYS A 302 13.24 -18.92 19.20
CA LYS A 302 12.72 -20.00 20.04
C LYS A 302 13.18 -19.71 21.47
N MET A 303 12.29 -19.73 22.45
CA MET A 303 12.71 -19.73 23.85
C MET A 303 13.57 -20.97 24.14
N HIS A 304 14.69 -20.75 24.80
CA HIS A 304 15.28 -21.79 25.63
C HIS A 304 14.46 -21.77 26.93
N LEU A 305 13.68 -22.84 27.16
CA LEU A 305 13.30 -23.24 28.51
C LEU A 305 14.53 -23.90 29.13
#